data_AF-X0Z2H7-F1
#
_entry.id   AF-X0Z2H7-F1
#
_cell.length_a   1.000
_cell.length_b   1.000
_cell.length_c   1.000
_cell.angle_alpha   90.00
_cell.angle_beta   90.00
_cell.angle_gamma   90.00
#
_symmetry.space_group_name_H-M   'P 1'
#
loop_
_entity.id
_entity.type
_entity.pdbx_description
1 polymer ?
#
loop_
_entity_poly.entity_id
_entity_poly.type
_entity_poly.pdbx_seq_one_letter_code
_entity_poly.pdbx_strand_id
1 'polypeptide(L)'
;AITGWADLYSWRTRSIKLNLQGDGASIGELAFASGVGCSSEGFVDPMLAYRSHEKKGRLPIQFSDRGFWRDFDSLLPDSSGLAPRVIEHATALSRSDQDRFPRSVMVLGQANDKAKIRYWRMERFALPEAMLGDRFIRAEIRGLLAKAEEVQRSLWAACCSFARDIMSRGNRKPAGKDVNRFVEHMAVSPWYWSTLESRFNETLREFYLHRDSEDIRWQWLKSVRDTLATA
;
A
#
# COMPACT_ATOMS: atom_id res chain seq x y z
N ALA A 1 -27.96 2.81 10.07
CA ALA A 1 -27.39 2.31 8.80
C ALA A 1 -26.83 3.50 8.04
N ILE A 2 -25.76 3.32 7.27
CA ILE A 2 -25.21 4.38 6.42
C ILE A 2 -26.20 4.66 5.28
N THR A 3 -26.60 5.93 5.13
CA THR A 3 -27.54 6.38 4.09
C THR A 3 -26.87 7.02 2.88
N GLY A 4 -25.58 7.39 2.98
CA GLY A 4 -24.78 7.96 1.91
C GLY A 4 -23.35 8.30 2.33
N TRP A 5 -22.55 8.87 1.42
CA TRP A 5 -21.15 9.21 1.71
C TRP A 5 -20.99 10.29 2.79
N ALA A 6 -21.88 11.28 2.82
CA ALA A 6 -21.86 12.31 3.86
C ALA A 6 -22.07 11.69 5.26
N ASP A 7 -22.97 10.72 5.37
CA ASP A 7 -23.24 9.98 6.61
C ASP A 7 -22.02 9.11 7.00
N LEU A 8 -21.40 8.42 6.03
CA LEU A 8 -20.15 7.68 6.27
C LEU A 8 -19.03 8.59 6.80
N TYR A 9 -18.80 9.75 6.17
CA TYR A 9 -17.69 10.64 6.52
C TYR A 9 -17.93 11.48 7.77
N SER A 10 -19.17 11.58 8.23
CA SER A 10 -19.53 12.20 9.51
C SER A 10 -19.96 11.18 10.56
N TRP A 11 -19.63 9.89 10.36
CA TRP A 11 -20.13 8.83 11.22
C TRP A 11 -19.63 8.98 12.66
N ARG A 12 -20.58 9.01 13.59
CA ARG A 12 -20.33 9.26 15.03
C ARG A 12 -19.89 7.98 15.74
N THR A 13 -18.66 7.53 15.47
CA THR A 13 -18.08 6.33 16.11
C THR A 13 -17.87 6.49 17.62
N ARG A 14 -17.82 7.73 18.11
CA ARG A 14 -17.68 8.11 19.52
C ARG A 14 -18.63 9.25 19.88
N SER A 15 -19.06 9.27 21.12
CA SER A 15 -19.79 10.39 21.72
C SER A 15 -18.80 11.19 22.57
N ILE A 16 -18.55 12.43 22.18
CA ILE A 16 -17.55 13.30 22.81
C ILE A 16 -18.23 14.60 23.23
N LYS A 17 -18.03 15.02 24.48
CA LYS A 17 -18.42 16.35 24.96
C LYS A 17 -17.18 17.05 25.52
N LEU A 18 -16.85 18.19 24.94
CA LEU A 18 -15.75 19.04 25.39
C LEU A 18 -16.25 19.93 26.52
N ASN A 19 -15.52 20.00 27.63
CA ASN A 19 -15.84 20.88 28.75
C ASN A 19 -14.96 22.13 28.66
N LEU A 20 -15.58 23.27 28.39
CA LEU A 20 -14.91 24.56 28.43
C LEU A 20 -14.57 24.93 29.87
N GLN A 21 -13.38 25.50 30.05
CA GLN A 21 -12.97 26.07 31.32
C GLN A 21 -13.69 27.40 31.58
N GLY A 22 -13.45 27.98 32.76
CA GLY A 22 -14.07 29.26 33.16
C GLY A 22 -13.73 30.45 32.25
N ASP A 23 -12.68 30.33 31.43
CA ASP A 23 -12.31 31.32 30.40
C ASP A 23 -13.18 31.23 29.12
N GLY A 24 -14.02 30.20 29.00
CA GLY A 24 -14.90 29.96 27.85
C GLY A 24 -14.19 29.59 26.55
N ALA A 25 -12.87 29.40 26.56
CA ALA A 25 -12.06 29.19 25.37
C ALA A 25 -11.16 27.95 25.46
N SER A 26 -10.66 27.65 26.66
CA SER A 26 -9.77 26.52 26.89
C SER A 26 -10.55 25.26 27.20
N ILE A 27 -10.05 24.11 26.72
CA ILE A 27 -10.58 22.78 27.03
C ILE A 27 -9.56 22.08 27.92
N GLY A 28 -9.94 21.77 29.16
CA GLY A 28 -9.12 20.96 30.07
C GLY A 28 -9.58 19.50 30.18
N GLU A 29 -10.87 19.26 29.94
CA GLU A 29 -11.52 17.98 30.17
C GLU A 29 -12.50 17.64 29.04
N LEU A 30 -12.74 16.35 28.85
CA LEU A 30 -13.78 15.85 27.96
C LEU A 30 -14.48 14.64 28.57
N ALA A 31 -15.77 14.49 28.27
CA ALA A 31 -16.48 13.24 28.44
C ALA A 31 -16.36 12.39 27.16
N PHE A 32 -16.02 11.12 27.32
CA PHE A 32 -15.82 10.18 26.22
C PHE A 32 -16.65 8.93 26.42
N ALA A 33 -17.47 8.58 25.42
CA ALA A 33 -18.27 7.37 25.44
C ALA A 33 -18.33 6.71 24.05
N SER A 34 -18.80 5.47 24.02
CA SER A 34 -19.11 4.77 22.76
C SER A 34 -20.12 5.57 21.93
N GLY A 35 -19.90 5.58 20.62
CA GLY A 35 -20.82 6.16 19.66
C GLY A 35 -21.73 5.10 19.04
N VAL A 36 -22.16 5.37 17.82
CA VAL A 36 -23.03 4.49 17.05
C VAL A 36 -22.19 3.45 16.31
N GLY A 37 -22.46 2.17 16.57
CA GLY A 37 -21.86 1.08 15.80
C GLY A 37 -22.21 1.18 14.32
N CYS A 38 -21.23 0.96 13.45
CA CYS A 38 -21.45 0.97 12.00
C CYS A 38 -21.78 -0.44 11.52
N SER A 39 -23.07 -0.75 11.36
CA SER A 39 -23.53 -1.90 10.57
C SER A 39 -23.87 -1.42 9.16
N SER A 40 -22.96 -1.66 8.22
CA SER A 40 -23.13 -1.29 6.82
C SER A 40 -22.64 -2.43 5.94
N GLU A 41 -23.29 -3.59 6.08
CA GLU A 41 -23.06 -4.70 5.16
C GLU A 41 -23.28 -4.19 3.72
N GLY A 42 -22.29 -4.41 2.86
CA GLY A 42 -22.33 -4.03 1.45
C GLY A 42 -21.94 -2.57 1.12
N PHE A 43 -21.84 -1.65 2.09
CA PHE A 43 -21.44 -0.28 1.77
C PHE A 43 -19.96 -0.20 1.36
N VAL A 44 -19.67 0.60 0.32
CA VAL A 44 -18.32 0.78 -0.24
C VAL A 44 -17.88 2.19 0.03
N ASP A 45 -16.78 2.35 0.76
CA ASP A 45 -16.11 3.63 0.87
C ASP A 45 -15.38 3.92 -0.45
N PRO A 46 -15.73 5.00 -1.16
CA PRO A 46 -15.11 5.31 -2.44
C PRO A 46 -13.63 5.71 -2.32
N MET A 47 -13.12 6.02 -1.12
CA MET A 47 -11.71 6.34 -0.88
C MET A 47 -10.84 5.11 -0.64
N LEU A 48 -11.44 3.93 -0.40
CA LEU A 48 -10.68 2.72 -0.07
C LEU A 48 -10.41 1.87 -1.30
N ALA A 49 -9.20 1.33 -1.36
CA ALA A 49 -8.86 0.21 -2.22
C ALA A 49 -9.23 -1.10 -1.51
N TYR A 50 -9.64 -2.09 -2.29
CA TYR A 50 -10.09 -3.38 -1.78
C TYR A 50 -9.35 -4.55 -2.43
N ARG A 51 -9.43 -5.71 -1.77
CA ARG A 51 -8.99 -7.00 -2.29
C ARG A 51 -10.08 -8.05 -2.09
N SER A 52 -10.13 -9.02 -2.99
CA SER A 52 -10.98 -10.20 -2.84
C SER A 52 -10.36 -11.16 -1.82
N HIS A 53 -11.22 -11.76 -0.98
CA HIS A 53 -10.86 -12.76 0.01
C HIS A 53 -11.93 -13.87 -0.01
N GLU A 54 -11.51 -15.11 -0.24
CA GLU A 54 -12.41 -16.27 -0.46
C GLU A 54 -13.53 -16.40 0.58
N LYS A 55 -13.20 -16.28 1.87
CA LYS A 55 -14.18 -16.46 2.97
C LYS A 55 -14.88 -15.18 3.44
N LYS A 56 -14.29 -14.01 3.21
CA LYS A 56 -14.73 -12.73 3.81
C LYS A 56 -15.24 -11.75 2.75
N GLY A 57 -15.30 -12.18 1.50
CA GLY A 57 -15.64 -11.33 0.37
C GLY A 57 -14.60 -10.23 0.17
N ARG A 58 -15.06 -8.98 0.11
CA ARG A 58 -14.22 -7.83 -0.18
C ARG A 58 -13.65 -7.23 1.11
N LEU A 59 -12.33 -7.11 1.21
CA LEU A 59 -11.64 -6.51 2.36
C LEU A 59 -10.87 -5.26 1.95
N PRO A 60 -10.88 -4.19 2.76
CA PRO A 60 -10.05 -3.02 2.47
C PRO A 60 -8.57 -3.37 2.58
N ILE A 61 -7.75 -2.70 1.79
CA ILE A 61 -6.30 -2.78 1.90
C ILE A 61 -5.87 -1.97 3.12
N GLN A 62 -5.02 -2.59 3.95
CA GLN A 62 -4.57 -2.03 5.22
C GLN A 62 -3.07 -1.80 5.17
N PHE A 63 -2.61 -0.77 5.85
CA PHE A 63 -1.17 -0.60 6.09
C PHE A 63 -0.62 -1.80 6.87
N SER A 64 0.59 -2.19 6.48
CA SER A 64 1.36 -3.23 7.14
C SER A 64 2.84 -2.81 7.15
N ASP A 65 3.69 -3.62 7.76
CA ASP A 65 5.11 -3.30 7.90
C ASP A 65 5.81 -3.26 6.52
N ARG A 66 5.12 -3.73 5.47
CA ARG A 66 5.42 -3.54 4.06
C ARG A 66 5.05 -2.13 3.57
N GLY A 67 5.92 -1.49 2.77
CA GLY A 67 5.62 -0.23 2.08
C GLY A 67 4.39 -0.33 1.18
N PHE A 68 3.51 0.69 1.18
CA PHE A 68 2.26 0.63 0.40
C PHE A 68 2.53 0.59 -1.11
N TRP A 69 3.67 1.10 -1.56
CA TRP A 69 4.10 1.03 -2.96
C TRP A 69 4.06 -0.40 -3.56
N ARG A 70 4.24 -1.44 -2.73
CA ARG A 70 4.15 -2.85 -3.13
C ARG A 70 2.72 -3.33 -3.41
N ASP A 71 1.73 -2.55 -2.99
CA ASP A 71 0.30 -2.74 -3.27
C ASP A 71 -0.23 -1.61 -4.16
N PHE A 72 0.63 -0.82 -4.81
CA PHE A 72 0.20 0.36 -5.58
C PHE A 72 -0.78 0.02 -6.70
N ASP A 73 -0.68 -1.16 -7.33
CA ASP A 73 -1.60 -1.59 -8.38
C ASP A 73 -3.05 -1.69 -7.90
N SER A 74 -3.28 -1.75 -6.58
CA SER A 74 -4.63 -1.72 -6.00
C SER A 74 -5.32 -0.36 -6.06
N LEU A 75 -4.56 0.72 -6.24
CA LEU A 75 -5.12 2.05 -6.48
C LEU A 75 -5.64 2.21 -7.90
N LEU A 76 -5.23 1.32 -8.81
CA LEU A 76 -5.46 1.49 -10.24
C LEU A 76 -6.78 0.80 -10.64
N PRO A 77 -7.68 1.52 -11.34
CA PRO A 77 -8.92 0.95 -11.85
C PRO A 77 -8.71 -0.25 -12.77
N ASP A 78 -9.60 -1.23 -12.68
CA ASP A 78 -9.80 -2.28 -13.69
C ASP A 78 -11.25 -2.81 -13.62
N SER A 79 -11.54 -3.87 -14.35
CA SER A 79 -12.87 -4.50 -14.39
C SER A 79 -13.31 -5.15 -13.07
N SER A 80 -12.43 -5.30 -12.07
CA SER A 80 -12.80 -5.89 -10.77
C SER A 80 -13.58 -4.94 -9.87
N GLY A 81 -13.55 -3.62 -10.13
CA GLY A 81 -14.23 -2.62 -9.30
C GLY A 81 -13.71 -2.55 -7.85
N LEU A 82 -12.45 -2.92 -7.64
CA LEU A 82 -11.79 -2.94 -6.33
C LEU A 82 -10.92 -1.71 -6.05
N ALA A 83 -10.67 -0.89 -7.07
CA ALA A 83 -9.92 0.35 -6.91
C ALA A 83 -10.74 1.41 -6.16
N PRO A 84 -10.09 2.43 -5.57
CA PRO A 84 -10.80 3.58 -5.02
C PRO A 84 -11.63 4.28 -6.11
N ARG A 85 -12.94 4.37 -5.90
CA ARG A 85 -13.85 5.06 -6.83
C ARG A 85 -13.51 6.54 -7.01
N VAL A 86 -12.82 7.16 -6.05
CA VAL A 86 -12.30 8.54 -6.21
C VAL A 86 -11.26 8.65 -7.32
N ILE A 87 -10.45 7.60 -7.55
CA ILE A 87 -9.46 7.56 -8.64
C ILE A 87 -10.16 7.32 -9.98
N GLU A 88 -11.14 6.41 -10.02
CA GLU A 88 -12.00 6.20 -11.20
C GLU A 88 -12.70 7.48 -11.62
N HIS A 89 -13.28 8.19 -10.65
CA HIS A 89 -13.97 9.46 -10.87
C HIS A 89 -13.01 10.55 -11.39
N ALA A 90 -11.84 10.71 -10.77
CA ALA A 90 -10.84 11.68 -11.22
C ALA A 90 -10.35 11.39 -12.64
N THR A 91 -10.15 10.11 -12.96
CA THR A 91 -9.76 9.66 -14.31
C THR A 91 -10.86 9.99 -15.32
N ALA A 92 -12.13 9.69 -15.00
CA ALA A 92 -13.27 9.96 -15.87
C ALA A 92 -13.48 11.47 -16.13
N LEU A 93 -13.35 12.31 -15.10
CA LEU A 93 -13.46 13.76 -15.23
C LEU A 93 -12.37 14.38 -16.10
N SER A 94 -11.18 13.78 -16.13
CA SER A 94 -10.02 14.31 -16.85
C SER A 94 -9.96 13.84 -18.31
N ARG A 95 -10.94 13.05 -18.78
CA ARG A 95 -10.99 12.60 -20.18
C ARG A 95 -11.24 13.73 -21.17
N SER A 96 -12.02 14.75 -20.78
CA SER A 96 -12.30 15.92 -21.61
C SER A 96 -11.27 17.04 -21.48
N ASP A 97 -10.50 17.04 -20.39
CA ASP A 97 -9.49 18.05 -20.07
C ASP A 97 -8.36 17.36 -19.31
N GLN A 98 -7.33 16.92 -20.06
CA GLN A 98 -6.22 16.13 -19.53
C GLN A 98 -5.36 16.92 -18.53
N ASP A 99 -5.34 18.26 -18.64
CA ASP A 99 -4.60 19.14 -17.73
C ASP A 99 -5.15 19.11 -16.30
N ARG A 100 -6.41 18.66 -16.13
CA ARG A 100 -7.04 18.47 -14.81
C ARG A 100 -6.69 17.15 -14.14
N PHE A 101 -5.97 16.25 -14.82
CA PHE A 101 -5.60 14.98 -14.24
C PHE A 101 -4.70 15.19 -13.01
N PRO A 102 -5.05 14.60 -11.85
CA PRO A 102 -4.26 14.78 -10.65
C PRO A 102 -2.88 14.16 -10.83
N ARG A 103 -1.83 14.97 -10.66
CA ARG A 103 -0.43 14.51 -10.79
C ARG A 103 0.01 13.53 -9.69
N SER A 104 -0.78 13.40 -8.63
CA SER A 104 -0.42 12.56 -7.49
C SER A 104 -1.63 12.12 -6.68
N VAL A 105 -1.47 10.98 -6.02
CA VAL A 105 -2.43 10.45 -5.04
C VAL A 105 -1.79 10.39 -3.66
N MET A 106 -2.58 10.67 -2.62
CA MET A 106 -2.17 10.54 -1.23
C MET A 106 -2.90 9.36 -0.60
N VAL A 107 -2.13 8.47 0.04
CA VAL A 107 -2.65 7.31 0.77
C VAL A 107 -2.40 7.57 2.26
N LEU A 108 -3.48 7.53 3.04
CA LEU A 108 -3.49 7.85 4.46
C LEU A 108 -4.16 6.75 5.24
N GLY A 109 -3.60 6.40 6.39
CA GLY A 109 -4.23 5.42 7.25
C GLY A 109 -3.37 5.02 8.43
N GLN A 110 -3.91 4.05 9.17
CA GLN A 110 -3.31 3.53 10.38
C GLN A 110 -3.20 2.01 10.31
N ALA A 111 -2.15 1.47 10.90
CA ALA A 111 -2.00 0.06 11.16
C ALA A 111 -2.33 -0.21 12.63
N ASN A 112 -3.30 -1.09 12.85
CA ASN A 112 -3.78 -1.43 14.19
C ASN A 112 -3.52 -2.90 14.50
N ASP A 113 -3.08 -3.18 15.72
CA ASP A 113 -3.18 -4.50 16.33
C ASP A 113 -4.31 -4.48 17.35
N LYS A 114 -5.47 -5.00 16.94
CA LYS A 114 -6.73 -4.94 17.70
C LYS A 114 -7.07 -3.47 18.03
N ALA A 115 -6.97 -3.10 19.31
CA ALA A 115 -7.26 -1.76 19.81
C ALA A 115 -6.03 -0.84 19.85
N LYS A 116 -4.81 -1.36 19.59
CA LYS A 116 -3.57 -0.58 19.63
C LYS A 116 -3.24 -0.04 18.25
N ILE A 117 -3.09 1.27 18.15
CA ILE A 117 -2.48 1.90 16.96
C ILE A 117 -0.98 1.59 17.02
N ARG A 118 -0.46 0.84 16.04
CA ARG A 118 0.98 0.57 15.93
C ARG A 118 1.70 1.76 15.31
N TYR A 119 1.15 2.29 14.22
CA TYR A 119 1.60 3.49 13.55
C TYR A 119 0.50 4.04 12.64
N TRP A 120 0.66 5.28 12.24
CA TRP A 120 -0.06 5.88 11.13
C TRP A 120 0.95 6.27 10.05
N ARG A 121 0.49 6.32 8.80
CA ARG A 121 1.36 6.66 7.68
C ARG A 121 0.60 7.52 6.68
N MET A 122 1.34 8.44 6.08
CA MET A 122 0.95 9.20 4.91
C MET A 122 2.00 8.91 3.83
N GLU A 123 1.56 8.37 2.70
CA GLU A 123 2.41 8.15 1.52
C GLU A 123 1.82 8.94 0.34
N ARG A 124 2.69 9.51 -0.50
CA ARG A 124 2.26 10.23 -1.72
C ARG A 124 2.98 9.65 -2.92
N PHE A 125 2.21 9.34 -3.96
CA PHE A 125 2.71 8.75 -5.20
C PHE A 125 2.37 9.64 -6.38
N ALA A 126 3.21 9.59 -7.42
CA ALA A 126 2.80 10.07 -8.74
C ALA A 126 1.65 9.19 -9.24
N LEU A 127 0.61 9.81 -9.80
CA LEU A 127 -0.47 9.07 -10.44
C LEU A 127 -0.12 8.95 -11.94
N PRO A 128 -0.06 7.73 -12.50
CA PRO A 128 0.33 7.52 -13.89
C PRO A 128 -0.61 8.25 -14.88
N GLU A 129 -0.10 9.22 -15.63
CA GLU A 129 -0.87 9.93 -16.66
C GLU A 129 -1.33 8.99 -17.78
N ALA A 130 -0.55 7.93 -18.04
CA ALA A 130 -0.90 6.90 -19.00
C ALA A 130 -2.24 6.18 -18.70
N MET A 131 -2.84 6.38 -17.52
CA MET A 131 -4.21 5.95 -17.20
C MET A 131 -5.29 6.65 -18.04
N LEU A 132 -4.99 7.79 -18.65
CA LEU A 132 -5.90 8.51 -19.54
C LEU A 132 -5.99 7.87 -20.94
N GLY A 133 -5.03 7.01 -21.31
CA GLY A 133 -5.03 6.28 -22.58
C GLY A 133 -5.59 4.87 -22.49
N ASP A 134 -5.46 4.10 -23.57
CA ASP A 134 -5.99 2.73 -23.70
C ASP A 134 -5.05 1.64 -23.15
N ARG A 135 -4.08 2.01 -22.31
CA ARG A 135 -3.11 1.08 -21.75
C ARG A 135 -3.64 0.36 -20.52
N PHE A 136 -3.27 -0.91 -20.38
CA PHE A 136 -3.56 -1.72 -19.19
C PHE A 136 -2.59 -1.42 -18.05
N ILE A 137 -2.52 -0.15 -17.61
CA ILE A 137 -1.52 0.36 -16.64
C ILE A 137 -1.48 -0.44 -15.34
N ARG A 138 -2.63 -0.89 -14.85
CA ARG A 138 -2.69 -1.76 -13.68
C ARG A 138 -1.93 -3.07 -13.89
N ALA A 139 -2.13 -3.73 -15.02
CA ALA A 139 -1.50 -5.00 -15.33
C ALA A 139 0.01 -4.83 -15.52
N GLU A 140 0.42 -3.74 -16.18
CA GLU A 140 1.84 -3.40 -16.35
C GLU A 140 2.54 -3.20 -15.01
N ILE A 141 2.01 -2.31 -14.15
CA ILE A 141 2.59 -2.02 -12.83
C ILE A 141 2.56 -3.28 -11.94
N ARG A 142 1.47 -4.07 -11.97
CA ARG A 142 1.43 -5.36 -11.27
C ARG A 142 2.55 -6.29 -11.73
N GLY A 143 2.84 -6.33 -13.04
CA GLY A 143 3.96 -7.11 -13.58
C GLY A 143 5.31 -6.66 -13.05
N LEU A 144 5.54 -5.34 -12.94
CA LEU A 144 6.76 -4.78 -12.35
C LEU A 144 6.90 -5.19 -10.88
N LEU A 145 5.85 -4.99 -10.07
CA LEU A 145 5.82 -5.33 -8.65
C LEU A 145 6.03 -6.84 -8.44
N ALA A 146 5.38 -7.68 -9.25
CA ALA A 146 5.51 -9.13 -9.18
C ALA A 146 6.97 -9.59 -9.39
N LYS A 147 7.72 -8.92 -10.28
CA LYS A 147 9.12 -9.27 -10.50
C LYS A 147 10.02 -8.92 -9.32
N ALA A 148 9.78 -7.78 -8.66
CA ALA A 148 10.51 -7.43 -7.44
C ALA A 148 10.22 -8.41 -6.29
N GLU A 149 8.98 -8.87 -6.15
CA GLU A 149 8.61 -9.91 -5.18
C GLU A 149 9.23 -11.27 -5.50
N GLU A 150 9.31 -11.65 -6.78
CA GLU A 150 9.97 -12.87 -7.23
C GLU A 150 11.47 -12.86 -6.90
N VAL A 151 12.16 -11.76 -7.21
CA VAL A 151 13.59 -11.61 -6.93
C VAL A 151 13.85 -11.61 -5.42
N GLN A 152 12.99 -10.96 -4.62
CA GLN A 152 13.15 -11.02 -3.17
C GLN A 152 12.97 -12.43 -2.61
N ARG A 153 12.04 -13.23 -3.13
CA ARG A 153 11.90 -14.64 -2.69
C ARG A 153 13.17 -15.43 -2.95
N SER A 154 13.81 -15.21 -4.10
CA SER A 154 15.09 -15.84 -4.44
C SER A 154 16.23 -15.37 -3.53
N LEU A 155 16.30 -14.06 -3.25
CA LEU A 155 17.26 -13.47 -2.32
C LEU A 155 17.09 -14.04 -0.91
N TRP A 156 15.85 -14.12 -0.43
CA TRP A 156 15.52 -14.72 0.86
C TRP A 156 15.95 -16.18 0.94
N ALA A 157 15.66 -16.97 -0.11
CA ALA A 157 16.07 -18.37 -0.18
C ALA A 157 17.59 -18.54 -0.14
N ALA A 158 18.33 -17.66 -0.81
CA ALA A 158 19.79 -17.62 -0.77
C ALA A 158 20.32 -17.29 0.64
N CYS A 159 19.76 -16.26 1.30
CA CYS A 159 20.11 -15.92 2.69
C CYS A 159 19.81 -17.07 3.65
N CYS A 160 18.68 -17.76 3.48
CA CYS A 160 18.36 -18.96 4.27
C CYS A 160 19.37 -20.09 4.05
N SER A 161 19.87 -20.27 2.83
CA SER A 161 20.92 -21.26 2.55
C SER A 161 22.23 -20.89 3.25
N PHE A 162 22.67 -19.65 3.08
CA PHE A 162 23.85 -19.11 3.75
C PHE A 162 23.79 -19.24 5.27
N ALA A 163 22.66 -18.87 5.88
CA ALA A 163 22.44 -19.01 7.31
C ALA A 163 22.48 -20.47 7.77
N ARG A 164 21.91 -21.40 6.98
CA ARG A 164 21.99 -22.83 7.28
C ARG A 164 23.43 -23.33 7.31
N ASP A 165 24.24 -22.92 6.34
CA ASP A 165 25.63 -23.37 6.22
C ASP A 165 26.49 -22.83 7.38
N ILE A 166 26.30 -21.57 7.77
CA ILE A 166 27.01 -20.97 8.91
C ILE A 166 26.61 -21.59 10.25
N MET A 167 25.32 -21.86 10.44
CA MET A 167 24.80 -22.33 11.73
C MET A 167 24.92 -23.86 11.91
N SER A 168 25.25 -24.59 10.85
CA SER A 168 25.42 -26.03 10.90
C SER A 168 26.65 -26.42 11.73
N ARG A 169 26.53 -27.48 12.53
CA ARG A 169 27.63 -28.03 13.34
C ARG A 169 27.85 -29.49 12.97
N GLY A 170 28.84 -29.75 12.11
CA GLY A 170 29.03 -31.08 11.51
C GLY A 170 27.77 -31.52 10.79
N ASN A 171 27.23 -32.69 11.16
CA ASN A 171 26.00 -33.24 10.57
C ASN A 171 24.69 -32.64 11.15
N ARG A 172 24.77 -31.77 12.17
CA ARG A 172 23.58 -31.18 12.79
C ARG A 172 23.11 -29.97 11.99
N LYS A 173 21.92 -30.11 11.38
CA LYS A 173 21.22 -29.00 10.71
C LYS A 173 20.55 -28.07 11.74
N PRO A 174 20.62 -26.74 11.56
CA PRO A 174 19.92 -25.79 12.41
C PRO A 174 18.40 -25.89 12.21
N ALA A 175 17.63 -25.54 13.23
CA ALA A 175 16.17 -25.49 13.12
C ALA A 175 15.76 -24.33 12.22
N GLY A 176 14.71 -24.53 11.40
CA GLY A 176 14.25 -23.51 10.45
C GLY A 176 13.85 -22.18 11.09
N LYS A 177 13.34 -22.20 12.32
CA LYS A 177 13.03 -20.97 13.08
C LYS A 177 14.27 -20.14 13.40
N ASP A 178 15.38 -20.81 13.73
CA ASP A 178 16.64 -20.12 14.04
C ASP A 178 17.28 -19.56 12.77
N VAL A 179 17.17 -20.28 11.64
CA VAL A 179 17.57 -19.79 10.32
C VAL A 179 16.77 -18.54 9.95
N ASN A 180 15.44 -18.57 10.09
CA ASN A 180 14.60 -17.41 9.78
C ASN A 180 14.97 -16.21 10.65
N ARG A 181 15.12 -16.40 11.97
CA ARG A 181 15.53 -15.33 12.88
C ARG A 181 16.89 -14.75 12.50
N PHE A 182 17.85 -15.59 12.10
CA PHE A 182 19.16 -15.12 11.63
C PHE A 182 19.00 -14.24 10.39
N VAL A 183 18.22 -14.67 9.40
CA VAL A 183 17.98 -13.90 8.16
C VAL A 183 17.22 -12.61 8.44
N GLU A 184 16.27 -12.60 9.38
CA GLU A 184 15.55 -11.39 9.81
C GLU A 184 16.48 -10.32 10.40
N HIS A 185 17.62 -10.73 10.98
CA HIS A 185 18.65 -9.81 11.47
C HIS A 185 19.61 -9.33 10.37
N MET A 186 19.57 -9.89 9.17
CA MET A 186 20.37 -9.41 8.05
C MET A 186 19.75 -8.13 7.45
N ALA A 187 20.59 -7.15 7.15
CA ALA A 187 20.16 -5.89 6.52
C ALA A 187 19.71 -6.05 5.05
N VAL A 188 19.91 -7.23 4.46
CA VAL A 188 19.70 -7.52 3.03
C VAL A 188 18.27 -7.23 2.57
N SER A 189 17.25 -7.75 3.27
CA SER A 189 15.85 -7.53 2.89
C SER A 189 15.38 -6.08 3.08
N PRO A 190 15.63 -5.43 4.24
CA PRO A 190 15.31 -4.01 4.42
C PRO A 190 16.00 -3.11 3.38
N TRP A 191 17.28 -3.36 3.10
CA TRP A 191 18.05 -2.58 2.13
C TRP A 191 17.51 -2.76 0.70
N TYR A 192 17.20 -3.99 0.29
CA TYR A 192 16.60 -4.28 -1.01
C TYR A 192 15.28 -3.53 -1.21
N TRP A 193 14.38 -3.60 -0.22
CA TRP A 193 13.08 -2.94 -0.33
C TRP A 193 13.18 -1.41 -0.31
N SER A 194 14.02 -0.85 0.55
CA SER A 194 14.25 0.60 0.62
C SER A 194 14.81 1.15 -0.70
N THR A 195 15.76 0.43 -1.30
CA THR A 195 16.35 0.81 -2.59
C THR A 195 15.30 0.75 -3.71
N LEU A 196 14.51 -0.33 -3.78
CA LEU A 196 13.47 -0.45 -4.80
C LEU A 196 12.30 0.50 -4.62
N GLU A 197 11.97 0.91 -3.40
CA GLU A 197 10.94 1.91 -3.15
C GLU A 197 11.29 3.24 -3.84
N SER A 198 12.53 3.69 -3.70
CA SER A 198 13.02 4.90 -4.37
C SER A 198 12.93 4.74 -5.90
N ARG A 199 13.41 3.62 -6.44
CA ARG A 199 13.35 3.32 -7.89
C ARG A 199 11.93 3.19 -8.42
N PHE A 200 11.01 2.66 -7.62
CA PHE A 200 9.61 2.53 -8.00
C PHE A 200 8.95 3.90 -8.13
N ASN A 201 9.23 4.81 -7.20
CA ASN A 201 8.74 6.19 -7.27
C ASN A 201 9.29 6.94 -8.50
N GLU A 202 10.54 6.68 -8.91
CA GLU A 202 11.09 7.17 -10.18
C GLU A 202 10.35 6.56 -11.38
N THR A 203 10.18 5.24 -11.38
CA THR A 203 9.51 4.49 -12.46
C THR A 203 8.05 4.94 -12.65
N LEU A 204 7.32 5.22 -11.57
CA LEU A 204 5.93 5.73 -11.65
C LEU A 204 5.82 7.04 -12.44
N ARG A 205 6.83 7.90 -12.39
CA ARG A 205 6.85 9.19 -13.11
C ARG A 205 7.08 9.02 -14.61
N GLU A 206 7.60 7.87 -15.04
CA GLU A 206 7.82 7.55 -16.46
C GLU A 206 6.54 7.10 -17.17
N PHE A 207 5.46 6.78 -16.45
CA PHE A 207 4.18 6.39 -17.05
C PHE A 207 3.37 7.59 -17.58
N TYR A 208 3.90 8.27 -18.60
CA TYR A 208 3.18 9.27 -19.40
C TYR A 208 2.64 8.67 -20.71
N LEU A 209 1.70 9.36 -21.36
CA LEU A 209 0.90 8.83 -22.47
C LEU A 209 1.71 8.20 -23.62
N HIS A 210 2.84 8.81 -23.99
CA HIS A 210 3.65 8.40 -25.14
C HIS A 210 4.89 7.55 -24.78
N ARG A 211 5.11 7.23 -23.50
CA ARG A 211 6.25 6.41 -23.08
C ARG A 211 6.00 4.94 -23.43
N ASP A 212 6.95 4.30 -24.11
CA ASP A 212 6.88 2.86 -24.37
C ASP A 212 6.87 2.05 -23.05
N SER A 213 5.90 1.15 -22.91
CA SER A 213 5.82 0.21 -21.79
C SER A 213 7.05 -0.68 -21.66
N GLU A 214 7.65 -1.08 -22.79
CA GLU A 214 8.78 -2.00 -22.80
C GLU A 214 10.06 -1.34 -22.28
N ASP A 215 10.25 -0.05 -22.57
CA ASP A 215 11.32 0.76 -22.00
C ASP A 215 11.22 0.87 -20.48
N ILE A 216 10.02 1.21 -19.98
CA ILE A 216 9.76 1.30 -18.53
C ILE A 216 10.04 -0.06 -17.88
N ARG A 217 9.53 -1.15 -18.49
CA ARG A 217 9.74 -2.51 -18.02
C ARG A 217 11.23 -2.86 -17.98
N TRP A 218 11.97 -2.56 -19.03
CA TRP A 218 13.42 -2.80 -19.08
C TRP A 218 14.18 -2.03 -18.00
N GLN A 219 13.89 -0.73 -17.82
CA GLN A 219 14.51 0.11 -16.79
C GLN A 219 14.23 -0.41 -15.37
N TRP A 220 13.00 -0.85 -15.12
CA TRP A 220 12.63 -1.47 -13.85
C TRP A 220 13.39 -2.77 -13.60
N LEU A 221 13.42 -3.67 -14.59
CA LEU A 221 14.15 -4.94 -14.49
C LEU A 221 15.64 -4.74 -14.24
N LYS A 222 16.23 -3.74 -14.91
CA LYS A 222 17.62 -3.33 -14.67
C LYS A 222 17.80 -2.87 -13.23
N SER A 223 16.91 -2.01 -12.71
CA SER A 223 16.95 -1.54 -11.33
C SER A 223 16.84 -2.68 -10.31
N VAL A 224 15.96 -3.65 -10.55
CA VAL A 224 15.81 -4.85 -9.71
C VAL A 224 17.08 -5.69 -9.71
N ARG A 225 17.65 -5.95 -10.89
CA ARG A 225 18.90 -6.72 -11.02
C ARG A 225 20.09 -6.01 -10.37
N ASP A 226 20.24 -4.71 -10.62
CA ASP A 226 21.38 -3.93 -10.10
C ASP A 226 21.28 -3.80 -8.56
N THR A 227 20.06 -3.69 -8.02
CA THR A 227 19.81 -3.77 -6.57
C THR A 227 20.18 -5.14 -6.03
N LEU A 228 19.76 -6.23 -6.68
CA LEU A 228 20.13 -7.59 -6.25
C LEU A 228 21.66 -7.80 -6.27
N ALA A 229 22.36 -7.27 -7.26
CA ALA A 229 23.81 -7.42 -7.40
C ALA A 229 24.63 -6.68 -6.33
N THR A 230 24.00 -5.75 -5.61
CA THR A 230 24.63 -4.94 -4.55
C THR A 230 24.10 -5.29 -3.15
N ALA A 231 23.22 -6.29 -3.06
CA ALA A 231 22.67 -6.86 -1.83
C ALA A 231 23.63 -7.88 -1.20
#